data_AF-A0A960HHB6-F1
#
_entry.id   AF-A0A960HHB6-F1
#
_cell.length_a   1.000
_cell.length_b   1.000
_cell.length_c   1.000
_cell.angle_alpha   90.00
_cell.angle_beta   90.00
_cell.angle_gamma   90.00
#
_symmetry.space_group_name_H-M   'P 1'
#
loop_
_entity.id
_entity.type
_entity.pdbx_description
1 polymer ?
#
loop_
_entity_poly.entity_id
_entity_poly.type
_entity_poly.pdbx_seq_one_letter_code
_entity_poly.pdbx_strand_id
1 'polypeptide(L)' 'MVAKIGTASLTDAVGVIQQEMIDGVCDQLAALRAAGHEVLLVSSGAVSAGVSALGLRARPSDVPTLQAISA' A
#
# COMPACT_ATOMS: atom_id res chain seq x y z
N MET A 1 0.03 17.82 -7.43
CA MET A 1 0.35 16.55 -8.14
C MET A 1 -0.35 15.39 -7.44
N VAL A 2 -0.82 14.38 -8.18
CA VAL A 2 -1.37 13.14 -7.59
C VAL A 2 -0.41 11.99 -7.86
N ALA A 3 0.12 11.37 -6.81
CA ALA A 3 0.95 10.17 -6.88
C ALA A 3 0.06 8.95 -6.60
N LYS A 4 -0.17 8.10 -7.60
CA LYS A 4 -0.92 6.85 -7.43
C LYS A 4 0.08 5.69 -7.31
N ILE A 5 0.01 4.95 -6.21
CA ILE A 5 0.86 3.78 -5.96
C ILE A 5 0.01 2.51 -5.92
N GLY A 6 0.29 1.60 -6.85
CA GLY A 6 -0.39 0.32 -6.98
C GLY A 6 0.14 -0.72 -5.99
N THR A 7 -0.65 -1.77 -5.71
CA THR A 7 -0.28 -2.84 -4.77
C THR A 7 1.06 -3.47 -5.17
N ALA A 8 1.27 -3.75 -6.45
CA ALA A 8 2.51 -4.33 -6.97
C ALA A 8 3.76 -3.46 -6.75
N SER A 9 3.60 -2.16 -6.47
CA SER A 9 4.71 -1.26 -6.14
C SER A 9 5.09 -1.32 -4.66
N LEU A 10 4.23 -1.88 -3.81
CA LEU A 10 4.41 -1.92 -2.35
C LEU A 10 4.47 -3.35 -1.80
N THR A 11 4.21 -4.37 -2.62
CA THR A 11 4.21 -5.77 -2.21
C THR A 11 5.21 -6.59 -2.99
N ASP A 12 5.62 -7.72 -2.43
CA ASP A 12 6.38 -8.74 -3.14
C ASP A 12 5.48 -9.60 -4.06
N ALA A 13 6.05 -10.65 -4.66
CA ALA A 13 5.35 -11.56 -5.55
C ALA A 13 4.22 -12.36 -4.88
N VAL A 14 4.24 -12.50 -3.55
CA VAL A 14 3.21 -13.20 -2.77
C VAL A 14 2.23 -12.22 -2.10
N GLY A 15 2.38 -10.92 -2.35
CA GLY A 15 1.47 -9.88 -1.88
C GLY A 15 1.76 -9.39 -0.47
N VAL A 16 2.92 -9.72 0.11
CA VAL A 16 3.38 -9.22 1.40
C VAL A 16 3.92 -7.81 1.22
N ILE A 17 3.56 -6.90 2.11
CA ILE A 17 4.04 -5.52 2.07
C ILE A 17 5.55 -5.46 2.31
N GLN A 18 6.25 -4.72 1.45
CA GLN A 18 7.68 -4.45 1.56
C GLN A 18 7.88 -3.10 2.23
N GLN A 19 8.33 -3.10 3.48
CA GLN A 19 8.53 -1.90 4.30
C GLN A 19 9.45 -0.88 3.61
N GLU A 20 10.55 -1.35 3.03
CA GLU A 20 11.56 -0.52 2.33
C GLU A 20 10.95 0.28 1.16
N MET A 21 9.97 -0.29 0.46
CA MET A 21 9.28 0.38 -0.65
C MET A 21 8.38 1.50 -0.13
N ILE A 22 7.72 1.31 1.03
CA ILE A 22 6.94 2.36 1.68
C ILE A 22 7.85 3.49 2.11
N ASP A 23 8.97 3.17 2.76
CA ASP A 23 9.93 4.18 3.24
C ASP A 23 10.47 5.01 2.07
N GLY A 24 10.86 4.38 0.96
CA GLY A 24 11.30 5.09 -0.23
C GLY A 24 10.23 6.01 -0.85
N VAL A 25 8.95 5.61 -0.83
CA VAL A 25 7.84 6.48 -1.27
C VAL A 25 7.68 7.67 -0.32
N CYS A 26 7.74 7.44 0.99
CA CYS A 26 7.66 8.49 2.00
C CYS A 26 8.77 9.53 1.83
N ASP A 27 10.01 9.09 1.61
CA ASP A 27 11.17 9.96 1.39
C ASP A 27 11.01 10.84 0.15
N GLN A 28 10.56 10.26 -0.96
CA GLN A 28 10.31 11.01 -2.20
C GLN A 28 9.20 12.05 -2.03
N LEU A 29 8.10 11.69 -1.37
CA LEU A 29 6.98 12.61 -1.10
C LEU A 29 7.41 13.73 -0.15
N ALA A 30 8.22 13.42 0.87
CA ALA A 30 8.76 14.41 1.78
C ALA A 30 9.67 15.41 1.06
N ALA A 31 10.57 14.93 0.19
CA ALA A 31 11.43 15.79 -0.62
C ALA A 31 10.62 16.73 -1.54
N LEU A 32 9.58 16.21 -2.19
CA LEU A 32 8.69 17.02 -3.04
C LEU A 32 7.96 18.10 -2.23
N ARG A 33 7.46 17.76 -1.04
CA ARG A 33 6.81 18.73 -0.14
C ARG A 33 7.80 19.78 0.33
N ALA A 34 9.03 19.40 0.67
CA ALA A 34 10.08 20.34 1.08
C ALA A 34 10.48 21.31 -0.06
N ALA A 35 10.40 20.87 -1.32
CA ALA A 35 10.59 21.71 -2.50
C ALA A 35 9.39 22.65 -2.81
N GLY A 36 8.35 22.64 -1.98
CA GLY A 36 7.17 23.51 -2.13
C GLY A 36 6.07 22.95 -3.04
N HIS A 37 6.14 21.66 -3.40
CA HIS A 37 5.09 21.03 -4.20
C HIS A 37 3.93 20.53 -3.32
N GLU A 38 2.70 20.77 -3.78
CA GLU A 38 1.53 20.09 -3.25
C GLU A 38 1.39 18.69 -3.86
N VAL A 39 1.33 17.68 -3.01
CA VAL A 39 1.29 16.27 -3.41
C VAL A 39 0.15 15.55 -2.69
N LEU A 40 -0.66 14.82 -3.44
CA LEU A 40 -1.70 13.93 -2.93
C LEU A 40 -1.30 12.48 -3.24
N LEU A 41 -1.17 11.65 -2.22
CA LEU A 41 -0.92 10.21 -2.37
C LEU A 41 -2.25 9.45 -2.44
N VAL A 42 -2.38 8.58 -3.44
CA VAL A 42 -3.45 7.58 -3.53
C VAL A 42 -2.80 6.19 -3.53
N SER A 43 -2.92 5.48 -2.42
CA SER A 43 -2.38 4.13 -2.25
C SER A 43 -3.46 3.07 -2.45
N SER A 44 -3.07 1.93 -3.00
CA SER A 44 -3.83 0.68 -2.86
C SER A 44 -3.17 -0.20 -1.78
N GLY A 45 -3.41 -1.51 -1.77
CA GLY A 45 -2.74 -2.42 -0.85
C GLY A 45 -3.43 -2.72 0.48
N ALA A 46 -4.53 -2.06 0.84
CA ALA A 46 -5.26 -2.31 2.11
C ALA A 46 -5.61 -3.80 2.32
N VAL A 47 -6.11 -4.48 1.28
CA VAL A 47 -6.40 -5.92 1.34
C VAL A 47 -5.13 -6.75 1.59
N SER A 48 -4.04 -6.46 0.88
CA SER A 48 -2.76 -7.16 1.05
C SER A 48 -2.18 -6.93 2.45
N ALA A 49 -2.33 -5.72 2.99
CA ALA A 49 -1.98 -5.37 4.36
C ALA A 49 -2.77 -6.25 5.34
N GLY A 50 -4.09 -6.33 5.19
CA GLY A 50 -4.95 -7.16 6.04
C GLY A 50 -4.65 -8.64 5.97
N VAL A 51 -4.40 -9.19 4.77
CA VAL A 51 -3.99 -10.59 4.58
C VAL A 51 -2.72 -10.89 5.37
N SER A 52 -1.70 -10.03 5.26
CA SER A 52 -0.43 -10.19 5.96
C SER A 52 -0.57 -10.00 7.48
N ALA A 53 -1.27 -8.95 7.91
CA ALA A 53 -1.47 -8.62 9.33
C ALA A 53 -2.25 -9.70 10.09
N LEU A 54 -3.19 -10.38 9.43
CA LEU A 54 -3.99 -11.46 10.00
C LEU A 54 -3.37 -12.85 9.81
N GLY A 55 -2.19 -12.95 9.19
CA GLY A 55 -1.51 -14.23 8.95
C GLY A 55 -2.29 -15.17 8.02
N LEU A 56 -3.10 -14.63 7.11
CA LEU A 56 -3.86 -15.44 6.16
C LEU A 56 -2.91 -16.05 5.12
N ARG A 57 -3.07 -17.36 4.88
CA ARG A 57 -2.22 -18.09 3.93
C ARG A 57 -2.46 -17.72 2.47
N ALA A 58 -3.62 -17.13 2.17
CA ALA A 58 -4.00 -16.73 0.83
C ALA A 58 -5.00 -15.58 0.89
N ARG A 59 -5.11 -14.84 -0.21
CA ARG A 59 -6.11 -13.79 -0.38
C ARG A 59 -7.52 -14.41 -0.44
N PRO A 60 -8.46 -13.99 0.42
CA PRO A 60 -9.86 -14.39 0.33
C PRO A 60 -10.51 -13.98 -0.99
N SER A 61 -11.51 -14.73 -1.43
CA SER A 61 -12.24 -14.46 -2.67
C SER A 61 -13.62 -13.83 -2.46
N ASP A 62 -14.19 -13.96 -1.26
CA ASP A 62 -15.51 -13.42 -0.95
C ASP A 62 -15.43 -11.93 -0.57
N VAL A 63 -16.40 -11.16 -1.05
CA VAL A 63 -16.47 -9.71 -0.85
C VAL A 63 -16.54 -9.31 0.62
N PRO A 64 -17.36 -9.94 1.49
CA PRO A 64 -17.43 -9.56 2.90
C PRO A 64 -16.08 -9.67 3.60
N THR A 65 -15.34 -10.77 3.40
CA THR A 65 -14.02 -10.92 4.00
C THR A 65 -13.03 -9.93 3.43
N LEU A 66 -13.04 -9.69 2.11
CA LEU A 66 -12.20 -8.67 1.48
C LEU A 66 -12.45 -7.27 2.05
N GLN A 67 -13.70 -6.92 2.31
CA GLN A 67 -14.07 -5.65 2.95
C GLN A 67 -13.58 -5.60 4.40
N ALA A 68 -13.82 -6.66 5.17
CA ALA A 68 -13.44 -6.75 6.59
C ALA A 68 -11.92 -6.62 6.80
N ILE A 69 -11.11 -7.23 5.94
CA ILE A 69 -9.64 -7.15 6.07
C ILE A 69 -9.05 -5.85 5.52
N SER A 70 -9.84 -5.03 4.83
CA SER A 70 -9.40 -3.73 4.31
C SER A 70 -9.89 -2.52 5.12
N ALA A 71 -10.63 -2.79 6.22
CA ALA A 71 -11.27 -1.80 7.06
C ALA A 71 -10.33 -1.19 8.13
#